data_AF-A0A6G0VMS6-F1
#
_entry.id   AF-A0A6G0VMS6-F1
#
_cell.length_a   1.000
_cell.length_b   1.000
_cell.length_c   1.000
_cell.angle_alpha   90.00
_cell.angle_beta   90.00
_cell.angle_gamma   90.00
#
_symmetry.space_group_name_H-M   'P 1'
#
loop_
_entity.id
_entity.type
_entity.pdbx_description
1 polymer ?
#
loop_
_entity_poly.entity_id
_entity_poly.type
_entity_poly.pdbx_seq_one_letter_code
_entity_poly.pdbx_strand_id
1 'polypeptide(L)'
;MSEDQEFNCNACGKKFKFSKTLRRAHLKKVHPLIDRNLDEHKKVAHSEKKEMVVPLVNCTICSFTASCTSVMSDHYSSIHNIVMQSNKFNFNSLDDFKIWKHDIEQKTNTYYVKNCGLTKNFNENNIYIYYKCHRNGYYNSKSTGIRHIKTQGSNKINGYCPASMNVIMSECTKQCTVTFIDTHVGHLNDLGKLPLDKETRDNIASKISEHIPFEHILDEIRDNISNNELERTHLLTKKDLYNIEASYNLNNESVLHKNDALSVESWVQTVRSDDKFSLVYYKPQDNIDPLFPNLKKEDFVLIIMKYYQKSMLEKFVLDDMREGFPCVFMISNRVDEAVLKILFSQIRALTGPIESKVFMSDMAECFFNAWLVEMKQPTFRLYCTWHVDRAWRKNLTKVKSKEKQAEVYKIIRTLLHEQDTKAFENIFESAISQMSADEQTNEFANYF
;
A
#
# COMPACT_ATOMS: atom_id res chain seq x y z
N MET A 1 23.54 25.83 -31.95
CA MET A 1 24.78 26.60 -32.18
C MET A 1 24.96 27.57 -31.03
N SER A 2 26.01 27.35 -30.23
CA SER A 2 26.85 28.31 -29.47
C SER A 2 26.13 29.45 -28.73
N GLU A 3 26.28 29.57 -27.41
CA GLU A 3 27.56 29.98 -26.80
C GLU A 3 27.99 29.09 -25.62
N ASP A 4 29.21 28.54 -25.69
CA ASP A 4 29.93 28.05 -24.52
C ASP A 4 30.27 29.25 -23.64
N GLN A 5 29.36 29.62 -22.74
CA GLN A 5 29.61 30.68 -21.77
C GLN A 5 30.65 30.20 -20.74
N GLU A 6 31.92 30.49 -20.99
CA GLU A 6 33.02 30.18 -20.06
C GLU A 6 32.89 31.04 -18.80
N PHE A 7 32.78 30.40 -17.64
CA PHE A 7 32.71 31.09 -16.35
C PHE A 7 34.11 31.29 -15.77
N ASN A 8 34.55 32.54 -15.66
CA ASN A 8 35.89 32.86 -15.17
C ASN A 8 35.86 33.27 -13.69
N CYS A 9 36.86 32.84 -12.94
CA CYS A 9 37.07 33.32 -11.58
C CYS A 9 37.71 34.72 -11.61
N ASN A 10 37.01 35.74 -11.10
CA ASN A 10 37.56 37.10 -11.07
C ASN A 10 38.77 37.27 -10.13
N ALA A 11 38.97 36.32 -9.19
CA ALA A 11 40.07 36.38 -8.23
C ALA A 11 41.37 35.74 -8.73
N CYS A 12 41.31 34.80 -9.67
CA CYS A 12 42.50 34.09 -10.17
C CYS A 12 42.50 33.76 -11.66
N GLY A 13 41.49 34.22 -12.41
CA GLY A 13 41.40 34.06 -13.87
C GLY A 13 41.08 32.65 -14.38
N LYS A 14 40.93 31.65 -13.50
CA LYS A 14 40.65 30.26 -13.93
C LYS A 14 39.27 30.14 -14.59
N LYS A 15 39.23 29.40 -15.70
CA LYS A 15 38.02 29.18 -16.51
C LYS A 15 37.31 27.89 -16.14
N PHE A 16 35.98 27.91 -16.14
CA PHE A 16 35.14 26.77 -15.80
C PHE A 16 33.99 26.62 -16.78
N LYS A 17 33.70 25.37 -17.15
CA LYS A 17 32.59 25.03 -18.05
C LYS A 17 31.20 25.28 -17.44
N PHE A 18 31.09 25.29 -16.10
CA PHE A 18 29.82 25.46 -15.40
C PHE A 18 29.95 26.40 -14.20
N SER A 19 28.99 27.34 -14.05
CA SER A 19 28.95 28.30 -12.93
C SER A 19 28.89 27.62 -11.56
N LYS A 20 28.22 26.46 -11.47
CA LYS A 20 28.14 25.67 -10.22
C LYS A 20 29.52 25.16 -9.79
N THR A 21 30.37 24.77 -10.74
CA THR A 21 31.71 24.26 -10.46
C THR A 21 32.64 25.38 -10.00
N LEU A 22 32.59 26.54 -10.68
CA LEU A 22 33.29 27.75 -10.24
C LEU A 22 32.91 28.12 -8.78
N ARG A 23 31.59 28.18 -8.47
CA ARG A 23 31.11 28.56 -7.13
C ARG A 23 31.42 27.51 -6.06
N ARG A 24 30.99 26.26 -6.25
CA ARG A 24 31.01 25.26 -5.18
C ARG A 24 32.35 24.58 -4.99
N ALA A 25 33.09 24.34 -6.07
CA ALA A 25 34.33 23.58 -6.02
C ALA A 25 35.56 24.50 -5.95
N HIS A 26 35.54 25.64 -6.65
CA HIS A 26 36.70 26.53 -6.73
C HIS A 26 36.65 27.69 -5.71
N LEU A 27 35.65 28.58 -5.76
CA LEU A 27 35.59 29.73 -4.85
C LEU A 27 35.55 29.29 -3.38
N LYS A 28 34.76 28.28 -3.05
CA LYS A 28 34.67 27.76 -1.67
C LYS A 28 35.96 27.15 -1.13
N LYS A 29 36.81 26.56 -1.99
CA LYS A 29 38.05 25.88 -1.57
C LYS A 29 39.29 26.78 -1.68
N VAL A 30 39.34 27.64 -2.68
CA VAL A 30 40.52 28.43 -3.03
C VAL A 30 40.37 29.90 -2.63
N HIS A 31 39.14 30.43 -2.59
CA HIS A 31 38.84 31.83 -2.22
C HIS A 31 37.73 31.94 -1.16
N PRO A 32 37.86 31.29 0.02
CA PRO A 32 36.79 31.17 1.01
C PRO A 32 36.32 32.50 1.62
N LEU A 33 37.10 33.58 1.50
CA LEU A 33 36.72 34.92 1.97
C LEU A 33 35.79 35.66 1.00
N ILE A 34 35.84 35.34 -0.30
CA ILE A 34 35.01 36.00 -1.33
C ILE A 34 33.57 35.44 -1.32
N ASP A 35 33.39 34.16 -0.98
CA ASP A 35 32.08 33.50 -0.91
C ASP A 35 31.19 34.08 0.21
N ARG A 36 31.79 34.49 1.35
CA ARG A 36 31.06 35.10 2.48
C ARG A 36 30.40 36.43 2.10
N ASN A 37 31.11 37.27 1.35
CA ASN A 37 30.59 38.58 0.91
C ASN A 37 29.45 38.46 -0.11
N LEU A 38 29.38 37.38 -0.89
CA LEU A 38 28.33 37.19 -1.90
C LEU A 38 27.00 36.72 -1.29
N ASP A 39 27.05 35.89 -0.25
CA ASP A 39 25.88 35.48 0.51
C ASP A 39 25.31 36.63 1.37
N GLU A 40 26.17 37.52 1.88
CA GLU A 40 25.74 38.78 2.51
C GLU A 40 25.14 39.75 1.49
N HIS A 41 25.75 39.93 0.31
CA HIS A 41 25.20 40.79 -0.74
C HIS A 41 23.81 40.32 -1.18
N LYS A 42 23.56 39.02 -1.31
CA LYS A 42 22.22 38.50 -1.66
C LYS A 42 21.17 38.77 -0.59
N LYS A 43 21.55 38.74 0.70
CA LYS A 43 20.65 39.10 1.80
C LYS A 43 20.30 40.59 1.79
N VAL A 44 21.27 41.46 1.47
CA VAL A 44 21.09 42.92 1.56
C VAL A 44 20.53 43.54 0.29
N ALA A 45 21.00 43.17 -0.90
CA ALA A 45 20.66 43.86 -2.16
C ALA A 45 19.49 43.23 -2.94
N HIS A 46 19.21 41.94 -2.71
CA HIS A 46 18.07 41.23 -3.32
C HIS A 46 17.03 40.83 -2.27
N SER A 47 16.81 41.69 -1.28
CA SER A 47 15.63 41.61 -0.42
C SER A 47 14.38 41.97 -1.23
N GLU A 48 13.96 41.06 -2.11
CA GLU A 48 12.54 40.97 -2.46
C GLU A 48 11.80 40.80 -1.13
N LYS A 49 10.92 41.75 -0.81
CA LYS A 49 9.99 41.61 0.31
C LYS A 49 9.19 40.33 0.05
N LYS A 50 9.63 39.19 0.60
CA LYS A 50 8.76 38.03 0.75
C LYS A 50 7.61 38.51 1.62
N GLU A 51 6.43 38.63 1.02
CA GLU A 51 5.21 38.67 1.80
C GLU A 51 5.27 37.53 2.81
N MET A 52 5.17 37.90 4.09
CA MET A 52 5.24 36.95 5.18
C MET A 52 3.94 36.15 5.14
N VAL A 53 3.92 35.06 4.37
CA VAL A 53 2.78 34.13 4.33
C VAL A 53 2.69 33.48 5.70
N VAL A 54 1.84 34.03 6.57
CA VAL A 54 1.56 33.44 7.88
C VAL A 54 0.82 32.13 7.64
N PRO A 55 1.28 30.99 8.20
CA PRO A 55 0.58 29.73 8.04
C PRO A 55 -0.81 29.83 8.65
N LEU A 56 -1.84 29.74 7.82
CA LEU A 56 -3.23 29.72 8.28
C LEU A 56 -3.56 28.36 8.90
N VAL A 57 -4.39 28.40 9.94
CA VAL A 57 -4.91 27.26 10.69
C VAL A 57 -6.40 27.11 10.35
N ASN A 58 -6.83 25.95 9.88
CA ASN A 58 -8.19 25.72 9.39
C ASN A 58 -9.04 25.04 10.46
N CYS A 59 -10.27 25.51 10.61
CA CYS A 59 -11.31 24.83 11.35
C CYS A 59 -11.68 23.54 10.61
N THR A 60 -11.92 22.47 11.37
CA THR A 60 -12.32 21.17 10.80
C THR A 60 -13.84 21.00 10.69
N ILE A 61 -14.62 21.95 11.22
CA ILE A 61 -16.10 21.88 11.27
C ILE A 61 -16.72 22.88 10.30
N CYS A 62 -16.09 24.04 10.09
CA CYS A 62 -16.56 25.07 9.17
C CYS A 62 -15.41 25.65 8.34
N SER A 63 -15.72 26.60 7.44
CA SER A 63 -14.76 27.20 6.53
C SER A 63 -13.87 28.29 7.16
N PHE A 64 -13.90 28.46 8.48
CA PHE A 64 -13.09 29.47 9.18
C PHE A 64 -11.59 29.14 9.17
N THR A 65 -10.77 30.18 9.05
CA THR A 65 -9.31 30.10 9.11
C THR A 65 -8.75 31.14 10.08
N ALA A 66 -7.78 30.74 10.89
CA ALA A 66 -7.12 31.60 11.88
C ALA A 66 -5.63 31.79 11.58
N SER A 67 -5.05 32.88 12.06
CA SER A 67 -3.61 33.17 11.96
C SER A 67 -2.77 32.39 12.99
N CYS A 68 -3.37 31.90 14.07
CA CYS A 68 -2.69 31.12 15.09
C CYS A 68 -3.66 30.19 15.83
N THR A 69 -3.10 29.28 16.64
CA THR A 69 -3.87 28.25 17.35
C THR A 69 -4.76 28.79 18.47
N SER A 70 -4.40 29.90 19.11
CA SER A 70 -5.22 30.50 20.17
C SER A 70 -6.54 31.04 19.61
N VAL A 71 -6.48 31.79 18.50
CA VAL A 71 -7.67 32.30 17.81
C VAL A 71 -8.56 31.15 17.34
N MET A 72 -7.98 30.02 16.92
CA MET A 72 -8.77 28.84 16.56
C MET A 72 -9.44 28.19 17.78
N SER A 73 -8.78 28.15 18.93
CA SER A 73 -9.38 27.68 20.19
C SER A 73 -10.54 28.57 20.63
N ASP A 74 -10.41 29.90 20.50
CA ASP A 74 -11.50 30.83 20.79
C ASP A 74 -12.69 30.62 19.86
N HIS A 75 -12.43 30.43 18.56
CA HIS A 75 -13.45 30.09 17.56
C HIS A 75 -14.20 28.79 17.89
N TYR A 76 -13.49 27.74 18.32
CA TYR A 76 -14.14 26.51 18.76
C TYR A 76 -15.06 26.74 19.96
N SER A 77 -14.67 27.58 20.92
CA SER A 77 -15.50 27.90 22.07
C SER A 77 -16.71 28.78 21.69
N SER A 78 -16.53 29.80 20.86
CA SER A 78 -17.58 30.81 20.61
C SER A 78 -18.57 30.42 19.51
N ILE A 79 -18.13 29.64 18.50
CA ILE A 79 -18.96 29.28 17.34
C ILE A 79 -19.45 27.83 17.44
N HIS A 80 -18.61 26.93 17.95
CA HIS A 80 -18.91 25.50 18.02
C HIS A 80 -19.28 25.04 19.43
N ASN A 81 -19.25 25.92 20.43
CA ASN A 81 -19.49 25.60 21.85
C ASN A 81 -18.61 24.46 22.38
N ILE A 82 -17.39 24.32 21.85
CA ILE A 82 -16.43 23.32 22.28
C ILE A 82 -15.39 24.00 23.17
N VAL A 83 -15.50 23.78 24.48
CA VAL A 83 -14.59 24.34 25.47
C VAL A 83 -13.37 23.43 25.65
N MET A 84 -12.17 23.99 25.51
CA MET A 84 -10.92 23.25 25.71
C MET A 84 -10.57 23.20 27.19
N GLN A 85 -10.82 22.05 27.84
CA GLN A 85 -10.42 21.86 29.23
C GLN A 85 -8.92 21.59 29.31
N SER A 86 -8.21 22.41 30.09
CA SER A 86 -6.79 22.23 30.34
C SER A 86 -6.55 21.72 31.77
N ASN A 87 -6.07 20.49 31.88
CA ASN A 87 -5.73 19.86 33.15
C ASN A 87 -4.22 19.97 33.40
N LYS A 88 -3.81 20.27 34.63
CA LYS A 88 -2.40 20.32 35.01
C LYS A 88 -2.03 19.12 35.88
N PHE A 89 -0.97 18.42 35.49
CA PHE A 89 -0.42 17.27 36.20
C PHE A 89 1.05 17.51 36.55
N ASN A 90 1.49 16.96 37.68
CA ASN A 90 2.88 17.01 38.11
C ASN A 90 3.42 15.58 38.23
N PHE A 91 4.62 15.35 37.72
CA PHE A 91 5.32 14.07 37.73
C PHE A 91 6.72 14.25 38.30
N ASN A 92 7.22 13.23 38.99
CA ASN A 92 8.54 13.28 39.62
C ASN A 92 9.67 13.17 38.58
N SER A 93 9.39 12.52 37.45
CA SER A 93 10.34 12.34 36.36
C SER A 93 9.66 12.39 34.99
N LEU A 94 10.49 12.52 33.95
CA LEU A 94 10.03 12.40 32.57
C LEU A 94 9.55 10.98 32.22
N ASP A 95 10.07 9.96 32.90
CA ASP A 95 9.69 8.57 32.65
C ASP A 95 8.32 8.25 33.25
N ASP A 96 8.00 8.78 34.44
CA ASP A 96 6.63 8.70 35.00
C ASP A 96 5.60 9.34 34.05
N PHE A 97 5.95 10.48 33.47
CA PHE A 97 5.12 11.11 32.45
C PHE A 97 4.95 10.22 31.22
N LYS A 98 6.00 9.54 30.73
CA LYS A 98 5.88 8.64 29.57
C LYS A 98 4.99 7.45 29.86
N ILE A 99 5.05 6.89 31.07
CA ILE A 99 4.18 5.78 31.50
C ILE A 99 2.73 6.26 31.52
N TRP A 100 2.45 7.38 32.18
CA TRP A 100 1.12 7.98 32.20
C TRP A 100 0.61 8.32 30.80
N LYS A 101 1.47 8.90 29.95
CA LYS A 101 1.15 9.21 28.56
C LYS A 101 0.77 7.96 27.78
N HIS A 102 1.50 6.86 27.95
CA HIS A 102 1.20 5.60 27.28
C HIS A 102 -0.15 5.04 27.74
N ASP A 103 -0.40 5.02 29.06
CA ASP A 103 -1.65 4.54 29.64
C ASP A 103 -2.87 5.33 29.14
N ILE A 104 -2.79 6.68 29.12
CA ILE A 104 -3.90 7.49 28.62
C ILE A 104 -4.11 7.33 27.11
N GLU A 105 -3.05 7.14 26.33
CA GLU A 105 -3.13 6.89 24.89
C GLU A 105 -3.85 5.58 24.58
N GLN A 106 -3.56 4.51 25.31
CA GLN A 106 -4.25 3.23 25.18
C GLN A 106 -5.72 3.34 25.61
N LYS A 107 -5.99 3.89 26.80
CA LYS A 107 -7.36 4.02 27.33
C LYS A 107 -8.29 4.84 26.44
N THR A 108 -7.76 5.82 25.72
CA THR A 108 -8.55 6.76 24.91
C THR A 108 -8.47 6.51 23.41
N ASN A 109 -7.68 5.52 22.96
CA ASN A 109 -7.36 5.27 21.56
C ASN A 109 -6.79 6.52 20.85
N THR A 110 -5.93 7.26 21.56
CA THR A 110 -5.31 8.50 21.05
C THR A 110 -3.81 8.32 20.85
N TYR A 111 -3.20 9.24 20.11
CA TYR A 111 -1.76 9.26 19.97
C TYR A 111 -1.25 10.69 19.79
N TYR A 112 -0.23 11.03 20.58
CA TYR A 112 0.39 12.33 20.69
C TYR A 112 1.85 12.26 20.25
N VAL A 113 2.16 13.01 19.19
CA VAL A 113 3.49 13.08 18.58
C VAL A 113 4.21 14.34 19.01
N LYS A 114 5.53 14.24 19.20
CA LYS A 114 6.38 15.39 19.48
C LYS A 114 6.40 16.32 18.26
N ASN A 115 5.98 17.58 18.44
CA ASN A 115 5.79 18.54 17.36
C ASN A 115 7.11 19.18 16.88
N CYS A 116 8.04 19.41 17.80
CA CYS A 116 9.33 20.04 17.52
C CYS A 116 10.43 19.50 18.44
N GLY A 117 11.68 19.86 18.13
CA GLY A 117 12.84 19.57 18.99
C GLY A 117 12.69 20.15 20.41
N LEU A 118 13.59 19.75 21.32
CA LEU A 118 13.62 20.31 22.66
C LEU A 118 13.88 21.82 22.59
N THR A 119 13.02 22.61 23.20
CA THR A 119 13.25 24.05 23.35
C THR A 119 13.80 24.29 24.75
N LYS A 120 15.00 24.84 24.83
CA LYS A 120 15.63 25.23 26.09
C LYS A 120 15.43 26.72 26.29
N ASN A 121 14.88 27.11 27.44
CA ASN A 121 14.96 28.49 27.87
C ASN A 121 16.26 28.66 28.68
N PHE A 122 17.25 29.35 28.10
CA PHE A 122 18.56 29.58 28.74
C PHE A 122 18.43 30.34 30.07
N ASN A 123 17.33 31.07 30.28
CA ASN A 123 17.16 31.91 31.46
C ASN A 123 16.48 31.17 32.64
N GLU A 124 15.82 30.03 32.40
CA GLU A 124 14.92 29.42 33.40
C GLU A 124 15.25 27.95 33.73
N ASN A 125 16.35 27.38 33.20
CA ASN A 125 16.71 25.96 33.36
C ASN A 125 15.54 24.99 33.10
N ASN A 126 14.61 25.37 32.22
CA ASN A 126 13.43 24.60 31.87
C ASN A 126 13.54 24.08 30.44
N ILE A 127 13.19 22.81 30.26
CA ILE A 127 13.07 22.15 28.96
C ILE A 127 11.58 22.05 28.62
N TYR A 128 11.22 22.55 27.45
CA TYR A 128 9.85 22.49 26.94
C TYR A 128 9.74 21.39 25.87
N ILE A 129 8.73 20.53 26.03
CA ILE A 129 8.40 19.46 25.08
C ILE A 129 6.92 19.56 24.72
N TYR A 130 6.66 19.82 23.44
CA TYR A 130 5.31 19.98 22.91
C TYR A 130 4.87 18.74 22.17
N TYR A 131 3.79 18.12 22.66
CA TYR A 131 3.11 17.02 21.99
C TYR A 131 1.77 17.49 21.43
N LYS A 132 1.47 17.08 20.20
CA LYS A 132 0.20 17.37 19.52
C LYS A 132 -0.43 16.05 19.07
N CYS A 133 -1.75 16.01 18.96
CA CYS A 133 -2.43 14.88 18.34
C CYS A 133 -1.81 14.54 16.98
N HIS A 134 -1.58 13.26 16.71
CA HIS A 134 -0.98 12.78 15.47
C HIS A 134 -1.79 13.15 14.21
N ARG A 135 -3.10 13.35 14.37
CA ARG A 135 -4.03 13.79 13.33
C ARG A 135 -3.93 15.28 13.02
N ASN A 136 -3.42 16.10 13.94
CA ASN A 136 -3.32 17.56 13.81
C ASN A 136 -2.42 17.99 12.64
N GLY A 137 -2.86 19.02 11.90
CA GLY A 137 -2.11 19.70 10.87
C GLY A 137 -2.42 19.21 9.45
N TYR A 138 -1.50 19.49 8.53
CA TYR A 138 -1.70 19.34 7.09
C TYR A 138 -0.82 18.26 6.49
N TYR A 139 -1.38 17.54 5.52
CA TYR A 139 -0.63 16.63 4.68
C TYR A 139 0.16 17.41 3.64
N ASN A 140 1.49 17.36 3.75
CA ASN A 140 2.38 17.91 2.73
C ASN A 140 3.00 16.74 1.95
N SER A 141 2.53 16.50 0.73
CA SER A 141 3.15 15.50 -0.14
C SER A 141 4.56 15.95 -0.51
N LYS A 142 5.53 15.06 -0.30
CA LYS A 142 6.90 15.19 -0.86
C LYS A 142 7.10 14.29 -2.08
N SER A 143 6.04 13.64 -2.57
CA SER A 143 6.13 12.71 -3.70
C SER A 143 6.10 13.46 -5.03
N THR A 144 6.70 12.86 -6.05
CA THR A 144 6.66 13.33 -7.45
C THR A 144 5.32 13.04 -8.14
N GLY A 145 4.28 12.62 -7.41
CA GLY A 145 2.96 12.29 -7.96
C GLY A 145 2.83 10.92 -8.62
N ILE A 146 3.90 10.11 -8.67
CA ILE A 146 3.91 8.79 -9.33
C ILE A 146 3.05 7.74 -8.58
N ARG A 147 2.91 7.86 -7.26
CA ARG A 147 2.12 6.92 -6.43
C ARG A 147 0.82 7.58 -5.97
N HIS A 148 -0.30 6.90 -6.20
CA HIS A 148 -1.59 7.27 -5.62
C HIS A 148 -1.54 7.19 -4.09
N ILE A 149 -2.29 8.08 -3.43
CA ILE A 149 -2.49 8.03 -1.98
C ILE A 149 -3.22 6.73 -1.63
N LYS A 150 -2.88 6.14 -0.49
CA LYS A 150 -3.56 4.94 0.04
C LYS A 150 -5.07 5.21 0.15
N THR A 151 -5.90 4.18 -0.01
CA THR A 151 -7.37 4.28 0.17
C THR A 151 -7.75 4.88 1.53
N GLN A 152 -6.94 4.60 2.56
CA GLN A 152 -7.05 5.14 3.91
C GLN A 152 -6.76 6.65 4.02
N GLY A 153 -6.26 7.30 2.97
CA GLY A 153 -5.90 8.72 2.99
C GLY A 153 -4.69 9.05 3.84
N SER A 154 -4.54 10.33 4.16
CA SER A 154 -3.47 10.83 5.04
C SER A 154 -3.78 10.58 6.52
N ASN A 155 -2.73 10.49 7.33
CA ASN A 155 -2.88 10.58 8.78
C ASN A 155 -3.28 11.97 9.26
N LYS A 156 -3.13 13.01 8.44
CA LYS A 156 -3.48 14.39 8.79
C LYS A 156 -4.91 14.73 8.38
N ILE A 157 -5.63 15.44 9.25
CA ILE A 157 -7.02 15.88 9.01
C ILE A 157 -7.10 17.16 8.16
N ASN A 158 -5.96 17.74 7.79
CA ASN A 158 -5.87 19.01 7.05
C ASN A 158 -6.58 20.17 7.76
N GLY A 159 -6.44 20.19 9.08
CA GLY A 159 -7.01 21.19 9.96
C GLY A 159 -6.46 21.06 11.36
N TYR A 160 -7.02 21.84 12.28
CA TYR A 160 -6.52 21.93 13.65
C TYR A 160 -7.27 21.05 14.63
N CYS A 161 -6.53 20.14 15.26
CA CYS A 161 -6.99 19.41 16.43
C CYS A 161 -6.30 19.99 17.68
N PRO A 162 -7.08 20.46 18.69
CA PRO A 162 -6.53 21.14 19.86
C PRO A 162 -5.89 20.20 20.89
N ALA A 163 -6.21 18.91 20.86
CA ALA A 163 -5.66 17.91 21.76
C ALA A 163 -4.13 17.93 21.77
N SER A 164 -3.56 18.16 22.96
CA SER A 164 -2.12 18.37 23.14
C SER A 164 -1.64 18.17 24.57
N MET A 165 -0.34 17.88 24.71
CA MET A 165 0.35 17.84 26.00
C MET A 165 1.56 18.77 25.93
N ASN A 166 1.59 19.78 26.79
CA ASN A 166 2.73 20.69 26.94
C ASN A 166 3.48 20.32 28.21
N VAL A 167 4.68 19.77 28.06
CA VAL A 167 5.53 19.31 29.17
C VAL A 167 6.61 20.35 29.44
N ILE A 168 6.74 20.74 30.71
CA ILE A 168 7.79 21.60 31.22
C ILE A 168 8.60 20.76 32.21
N MET A 169 9.87 20.53 31.91
CA MET A 169 10.77 19.76 32.78
C MET A 169 11.85 20.67 33.35
N SER A 170 11.99 20.66 34.68
CA SER A 170 13.09 21.36 35.35
C SER A 170 14.40 20.60 35.15
N GLU A 171 15.45 21.25 34.66
CA GLU A 171 16.77 20.62 34.52
C GLU A 171 17.39 20.25 35.87
N CYS A 172 17.08 21.02 36.93
CA CYS A 172 17.63 20.85 38.27
C CYS A 172 16.96 19.70 39.05
N THR A 173 15.63 19.68 39.11
CA THR A 173 14.88 18.71 39.92
C THR A 173 14.40 17.48 39.13
N LYS A 174 14.46 17.53 37.80
CA LYS A 174 13.88 16.54 36.87
C LYS A 174 12.36 16.37 36.96
N GLN A 175 11.69 17.15 37.81
CA GLN A 175 10.24 17.17 37.90
C GLN A 175 9.64 17.74 36.62
N CYS A 176 8.48 17.19 36.26
CA CYS A 176 7.77 17.53 35.04
C CYS A 176 6.37 18.05 35.37
N THR A 177 6.02 19.23 34.88
CA THR A 177 4.65 19.74 34.89
C THR A 177 4.07 19.63 33.49
N VAL A 178 2.87 19.07 33.38
CA VAL A 178 2.19 18.80 32.11
C VAL A 178 0.88 19.55 32.09
N THR A 179 0.67 20.38 31.08
CA THR A 179 -0.65 20.93 30.74
C THR A 179 -1.25 20.06 29.63
N PHE A 180 -2.34 19.38 29.93
CA PHE A 180 -3.01 18.42 29.06
C PHE A 180 -4.36 18.93 28.60
N ILE A 181 -4.60 18.88 27.29
CA ILE A 181 -5.89 19.12 26.64
C ILE A 181 -6.24 17.82 25.92
N ASP A 182 -7.32 17.16 26.35
CA ASP A 182 -7.81 15.88 25.84
C ASP A 182 -8.84 16.02 24.72
N THR A 183 -9.33 17.24 24.49
CA THR A 183 -10.44 17.48 23.57
C THR A 183 -9.98 17.36 22.12
N HIS A 184 -10.45 16.33 21.42
CA HIS A 184 -10.21 16.14 19.99
C HIS A 184 -11.33 16.77 19.15
N VAL A 185 -10.97 17.45 18.07
CA VAL A 185 -11.92 18.11 17.17
C VAL A 185 -11.60 17.73 15.72
N GLY A 186 -12.65 17.44 14.94
CA GLY A 186 -12.54 17.14 13.50
C GLY A 186 -12.18 15.71 13.15
N HIS A 187 -12.08 14.80 14.11
CA HIS A 187 -11.86 13.38 13.85
C HIS A 187 -12.32 12.50 15.01
N LEU A 188 -12.55 11.22 14.72
CA LEU A 188 -12.74 10.17 15.72
C LEU A 188 -11.38 9.57 16.12
N ASN A 189 -11.37 8.87 17.25
CA ASN A 189 -10.23 8.10 17.74
C ASN A 189 -10.20 6.73 17.07
N ASP A 190 -9.90 6.74 15.76
CA ASP A 190 -9.87 5.54 14.91
C ASP A 190 -8.61 4.71 15.18
N LEU A 191 -8.81 3.49 15.67
CA LEU A 191 -7.76 2.48 15.90
C LEU A 191 -6.88 2.29 14.67
N GLY A 192 -7.43 2.28 13.46
CA GLY A 192 -6.68 2.06 12.22
C GLY A 192 -5.66 3.17 11.90
N LYS A 193 -5.80 4.36 12.53
CA LYS A 193 -4.86 5.49 12.38
C LYS A 193 -3.72 5.48 13.40
N LEU A 194 -3.83 4.66 14.45
CA LEU A 194 -2.80 4.53 15.46
C LEU A 194 -1.57 3.80 14.89
N PRO A 195 -0.35 4.21 15.27
CA PRO A 195 0.82 3.40 14.98
C PRO A 195 0.81 2.13 15.84
N LEU A 196 1.49 1.10 15.35
CA LEU A 196 1.85 -0.04 16.20
C LEU A 196 2.93 0.41 17.18
N ASP A 197 2.80 -0.01 18.42
CA ASP A 197 3.85 0.20 19.42
C ASP A 197 5.10 -0.61 19.05
N LYS A 198 6.22 -0.23 19.69
CA LYS A 198 7.52 -0.80 19.36
C LYS A 198 7.61 -2.27 19.79
N GLU A 199 7.07 -2.61 20.96
CA GLU A 199 7.14 -3.95 21.53
C GLU A 199 6.40 -4.97 20.65
N THR A 200 5.18 -4.64 20.22
CA THR A 200 4.42 -5.45 19.26
C THR A 200 5.19 -5.62 17.96
N ARG A 201 5.80 -4.55 17.43
CA ARG A 201 6.60 -4.65 16.19
C ARG A 201 7.80 -5.56 16.36
N ASP A 202 8.49 -5.49 17.50
CA ASP A 202 9.64 -6.33 17.83
C ASP A 202 9.21 -7.81 17.95
N ASN A 203 8.08 -8.09 18.62
CA ASN A 203 7.51 -9.44 18.74
C ASN A 203 7.13 -10.05 17.37
N ILE A 204 6.48 -9.26 16.51
CA ILE A 204 6.14 -9.70 15.14
C ILE A 204 7.41 -9.94 14.33
N ALA A 205 8.40 -9.06 14.43
CA ALA A 205 9.67 -9.22 13.72
C ALA A 205 10.41 -10.50 14.15
N SER A 206 10.36 -10.87 15.44
CA SER A 206 10.92 -12.14 15.92
C SER A 206 10.24 -13.34 15.24
N LYS A 207 8.91 -13.37 15.22
CA LYS A 207 8.14 -14.45 14.55
C LYS A 207 8.42 -14.55 13.05
N ILE A 208 8.58 -13.41 12.38
CA ILE A 208 8.98 -13.36 10.97
C ILE A 208 10.39 -13.95 10.78
N SER A 209 11.33 -13.62 11.68
CA SER A 209 12.70 -14.15 11.61
C SER A 209 12.75 -15.67 11.81
N GLU A 210 11.79 -16.24 12.54
CA GLU A 210 11.60 -17.68 12.73
C GLU A 210 10.89 -18.37 11.54
N HIS A 211 10.63 -17.64 10.45
CA HIS A 211 10.01 -18.13 9.21
C HIS A 211 8.57 -18.64 9.43
N ILE A 212 7.90 -18.14 10.47
CA ILE A 212 6.48 -18.41 10.69
C ILE A 212 5.68 -17.74 9.58
N PRO A 213 4.81 -18.48 8.85
CA PRO A 213 4.03 -17.90 7.78
C PRO A 213 3.13 -16.76 8.29
N PHE A 214 2.98 -15.71 7.50
CA PHE A 214 2.24 -14.51 7.90
C PHE A 214 0.80 -14.78 8.31
N GLU A 215 0.16 -15.79 7.73
CA GLU A 215 -1.21 -16.19 8.12
C GLU A 215 -1.26 -16.66 9.56
N HIS A 216 -0.33 -17.52 9.98
CA HIS A 216 -0.26 -17.98 11.37
C HIS A 216 0.01 -16.84 12.34
N ILE A 217 0.87 -15.89 11.98
CA ILE A 217 1.12 -14.70 12.81
C ILE A 217 -0.16 -13.87 12.96
N LEU A 218 -0.91 -13.67 11.89
CA LEU A 218 -2.17 -12.92 11.90
C LEU A 218 -3.27 -13.63 12.68
N ASP A 219 -3.38 -14.95 12.51
CA ASP A 219 -4.39 -15.76 13.19
C ASP A 219 -4.11 -15.80 14.70
N GLU A 220 -2.86 -16.00 15.11
CA GLU A 220 -2.48 -15.95 16.53
C GLU A 220 -2.78 -14.59 17.17
N ILE A 221 -2.55 -13.49 16.44
CA ILE A 221 -2.91 -12.15 16.93
C ILE A 221 -4.42 -12.00 17.09
N ARG A 222 -5.22 -12.54 16.15
CA ARG A 222 -6.69 -12.47 16.21
C ARG A 222 -7.28 -13.39 17.26
N ASP A 223 -6.65 -14.51 17.55
CA ASP A 223 -7.13 -15.49 18.54
C ASP A 223 -6.84 -15.03 19.99
N ASN A 224 -5.90 -14.10 20.19
CA ASN A 224 -5.55 -13.53 21.49
C ASN A 224 -6.49 -12.40 22.00
N ILE A 225 -7.64 -12.18 21.36
CA ILE A 225 -8.62 -11.18 21.79
C ILE A 225 -9.19 -11.59 23.16
N SER A 226 -8.62 -11.03 24.22
CA SER A 226 -8.84 -11.55 25.58
C SER A 226 -10.09 -11.00 26.27
N ASN A 227 -10.75 -9.94 25.76
CA ASN A 227 -11.88 -9.29 26.46
C ASN A 227 -12.88 -8.54 25.54
N ASN A 228 -13.05 -8.93 24.28
CA ASN A 228 -13.85 -8.20 23.27
C ASN A 228 -13.39 -6.74 22.99
N GLU A 229 -12.25 -6.31 23.51
CA GLU A 229 -11.64 -5.03 23.18
C GLU A 229 -10.71 -5.17 21.98
N LEU A 230 -11.06 -4.51 20.87
CA LEU A 230 -10.24 -4.46 19.66
C LEU A 230 -9.11 -3.44 19.84
N GLU A 231 -7.87 -3.92 19.88
CA GLU A 231 -6.68 -3.07 19.80
C GLU A 231 -6.17 -2.86 18.37
N ARG A 232 -5.25 -1.90 18.19
CA ARG A 232 -4.58 -1.63 16.90
C ARG A 232 -3.91 -2.88 16.30
N THR A 233 -3.36 -3.75 17.13
CA THR A 233 -2.65 -4.97 16.74
C THR A 233 -3.55 -5.95 15.98
N HIS A 234 -4.82 -6.06 16.36
CA HIS A 234 -5.80 -6.94 15.70
C HIS A 234 -6.19 -6.48 14.28
N LEU A 235 -5.92 -5.22 13.92
CA LEU A 235 -6.18 -4.66 12.59
C LEU A 235 -5.02 -4.83 11.61
N LEU A 236 -4.03 -5.66 11.96
CA LEU A 236 -2.89 -5.94 11.11
C LEU A 236 -3.28 -6.65 9.81
N THR A 237 -2.63 -6.24 8.73
CA THR A 237 -2.76 -6.86 7.41
C THR A 237 -1.44 -7.52 7.02
N LYS A 238 -1.48 -8.47 6.07
CA LYS A 238 -0.25 -9.01 5.45
C LYS A 238 0.71 -7.91 4.98
N LYS A 239 0.15 -6.81 4.45
CA LYS A 239 0.98 -5.68 4.00
C LYS A 239 1.73 -5.02 5.14
N ASP A 240 1.16 -4.97 6.34
CA ASP A 240 1.85 -4.47 7.52
C ASP A 240 3.01 -5.39 7.92
N LEU A 241 2.82 -6.71 7.85
CA LEU A 241 3.89 -7.69 8.12
C LEU A 241 5.04 -7.54 7.11
N TYR A 242 4.76 -7.41 5.81
CA TYR A 242 5.79 -7.09 4.81
C TYR A 242 6.52 -5.77 5.10
N ASN A 243 5.81 -4.74 5.59
CA ASN A 243 6.44 -3.47 5.94
C ASN A 243 7.33 -3.61 7.19
N ILE A 244 6.93 -4.45 8.15
CA ILE A 244 7.72 -4.79 9.34
C ILE A 244 8.97 -5.53 8.89
N GLU A 245 8.83 -6.65 8.19
CA GLU A 245 9.93 -7.43 7.60
C GLU A 245 10.95 -6.55 6.87
N ALA A 246 10.48 -5.66 5.99
CA ALA A 246 11.34 -4.71 5.29
C ALA A 246 12.02 -3.70 6.23
N SER A 247 11.32 -3.18 7.24
CA SER A 247 11.89 -2.22 8.20
C SER A 247 12.94 -2.82 9.14
N TYR A 248 12.87 -4.13 9.39
CA TYR A 248 13.86 -4.89 10.16
C TYR A 248 14.92 -5.57 9.27
N ASN A 249 14.89 -5.35 7.95
CA ASN A 249 15.77 -5.97 6.95
C ASN A 249 15.78 -7.51 6.98
N LEU A 250 14.62 -8.13 7.23
CA LEU A 250 14.47 -9.58 7.28
C LEU A 250 14.25 -10.22 5.89
N ASN A 251 14.12 -9.40 4.83
CA ASN A 251 13.85 -9.79 3.43
C ASN A 251 15.01 -10.47 2.68
N ASN A 252 15.97 -11.10 3.38
CA ASN A 252 17.25 -11.50 2.79
C ASN A 252 17.18 -12.66 1.78
N GLU A 253 16.07 -13.38 1.65
CA GLU A 253 15.99 -14.53 0.73
C GLU A 253 15.37 -14.19 -0.65
N SER A 254 14.49 -13.20 -0.74
CA SER A 254 13.67 -12.98 -1.96
C SER A 254 14.12 -11.83 -2.85
N VAL A 255 14.95 -10.91 -2.33
CA VAL A 255 15.47 -9.75 -3.08
C VAL A 255 16.98 -9.89 -3.22
N LEU A 256 17.43 -10.64 -4.23
CA LEU A 256 18.85 -10.86 -4.53
C LEU A 256 19.53 -9.60 -5.06
N HIS A 257 18.77 -8.69 -5.70
CA HIS A 257 19.29 -7.43 -6.22
C HIS A 257 18.23 -6.32 -6.22
N LYS A 258 18.66 -5.04 -6.14
CA LYS A 258 17.78 -3.85 -6.23
C LYS A 258 17.08 -3.68 -7.59
N ASN A 259 17.49 -4.45 -8.59
CA ASN A 259 16.92 -4.46 -9.92
C ASN A 259 16.22 -5.80 -10.09
N ASP A 260 14.90 -5.77 -10.18
CA ASP A 260 14.05 -6.97 -10.22
C ASP A 260 14.47 -7.92 -11.34
N ALA A 261 14.86 -7.40 -12.51
CA ALA A 261 15.33 -8.23 -13.64
C ALA A 261 16.61 -9.02 -13.30
N LEU A 262 17.57 -8.39 -12.61
CA LEU A 262 18.80 -9.06 -12.16
C LEU A 262 18.52 -10.05 -11.02
N SER A 263 17.56 -9.74 -10.14
CA SER A 263 17.14 -10.63 -9.07
C SER A 263 16.50 -11.90 -9.62
N VAL A 264 15.59 -11.75 -10.60
CA VAL A 264 14.95 -12.88 -11.27
C VAL A 264 15.98 -13.70 -12.05
N GLU A 265 16.88 -13.07 -12.80
CA GLU A 265 17.95 -13.78 -13.53
C GLU A 265 18.80 -14.62 -12.58
N SER A 266 19.24 -14.04 -11.45
CA SER A 266 20.01 -14.78 -10.44
C SER A 266 19.23 -15.94 -9.84
N TRP A 267 17.94 -15.76 -9.57
CA TRP A 267 17.08 -16.85 -9.08
C TRP A 267 16.89 -17.94 -10.13
N VAL A 268 16.70 -17.57 -11.40
CA VAL A 268 16.59 -18.53 -12.51
C VAL A 268 17.85 -19.39 -12.64
N GLN A 269 19.04 -18.82 -12.47
CA GLN A 269 20.28 -19.61 -12.47
C GLN A 269 20.35 -20.60 -11.30
N THR A 270 19.87 -20.21 -10.11
CA THR A 270 19.74 -21.12 -8.97
C THR A 270 18.77 -22.25 -9.26
N VAL A 271 17.60 -21.95 -9.84
CA VAL A 271 16.58 -22.95 -10.18
C VAL A 271 17.06 -23.90 -11.28
N ARG A 272 17.86 -23.43 -12.25
CA ARG A 272 18.51 -24.32 -13.24
C ARG A 272 19.42 -25.36 -12.60
N SER A 273 19.92 -25.07 -11.39
CA SER A 273 20.85 -25.92 -10.64
C SER A 273 20.15 -26.77 -9.58
N ASP A 274 18.84 -26.61 -9.38
CA ASP A 274 18.05 -27.32 -8.36
C ASP A 274 17.25 -28.47 -8.99
N ASP A 275 17.52 -29.71 -8.57
CA ASP A 275 16.84 -30.91 -9.06
C ASP A 275 15.34 -30.97 -8.68
N LYS A 276 14.87 -30.16 -7.74
CA LYS A 276 13.47 -30.17 -7.27
C LYS A 276 12.53 -29.31 -8.13
N PHE A 277 13.07 -28.34 -8.87
CA PHE A 277 12.31 -27.41 -9.70
C PHE A 277 12.73 -27.54 -11.16
N SER A 278 11.76 -27.76 -12.04
CA SER A 278 11.99 -27.71 -13.48
C SER A 278 11.67 -26.30 -13.98
N LEU A 279 12.72 -25.58 -14.39
CA LEU A 279 12.56 -24.41 -15.25
C LEU A 279 12.12 -24.90 -16.62
N VAL A 280 10.85 -24.68 -16.95
CA VAL A 280 10.26 -25.13 -18.22
C VAL A 280 10.63 -24.17 -19.34
N TYR A 281 10.49 -22.87 -19.11
CA TYR A 281 10.81 -21.85 -20.10
C TYR A 281 11.11 -20.51 -19.44
N TYR A 282 12.05 -19.76 -19.98
CA TYR A 282 12.40 -18.44 -19.48
C TYR A 282 12.84 -17.50 -20.59
N LYS A 283 12.16 -16.36 -20.68
CA LYS A 283 12.44 -15.25 -21.58
C LYS A 283 12.55 -13.96 -20.76
N PRO A 284 13.76 -13.42 -20.56
CA PRO A 284 13.96 -12.18 -19.82
C PRO A 284 13.50 -10.96 -20.63
N GLN A 285 13.26 -9.85 -19.93
CA GLN A 285 13.05 -8.55 -20.57
C GLN A 285 14.31 -8.10 -21.31
N ASP A 286 14.13 -7.29 -22.35
CA ASP A 286 15.17 -6.74 -23.21
C ASP A 286 15.90 -7.73 -24.12
N ASN A 287 15.44 -8.98 -24.18
CA ASN A 287 15.96 -10.00 -25.08
C ASN A 287 14.92 -10.42 -26.13
N ILE A 288 15.37 -10.75 -27.34
CA ILE A 288 14.55 -11.36 -28.39
C ILE A 288 14.63 -12.87 -28.21
N ASP A 289 13.49 -13.54 -28.25
CA ASP A 289 13.45 -15.00 -28.18
C ASP A 289 13.55 -15.62 -29.59
N PRO A 290 14.53 -16.50 -29.84
CA PRO A 290 14.69 -17.14 -31.14
C PRO A 290 13.64 -18.23 -31.44
N LEU A 291 13.08 -18.86 -30.40
CA LEU A 291 12.07 -19.92 -30.53
C LEU A 291 10.67 -19.33 -30.73
N PHE A 292 10.40 -18.16 -30.14
CA PHE A 292 9.12 -17.49 -30.21
C PHE A 292 9.26 -16.05 -30.71
N PRO A 293 9.39 -15.82 -32.03
CA PRO A 293 9.60 -14.49 -32.62
C PRO A 293 8.45 -13.49 -32.36
N ASN A 294 7.27 -14.01 -32.00
CA ASN A 294 6.09 -13.20 -31.64
C ASN A 294 6.24 -12.53 -30.27
N LEU A 295 7.22 -12.93 -29.45
CA LEU A 295 7.58 -12.22 -28.22
C LEU A 295 8.44 -11.01 -28.56
N LYS A 296 7.93 -9.83 -28.20
CA LYS A 296 8.65 -8.57 -28.31
C LYS A 296 9.80 -8.53 -27.32
N LYS A 297 10.74 -7.62 -27.56
CA LYS A 297 11.92 -7.43 -26.73
C LYS A 297 11.56 -7.16 -25.26
N GLU A 298 10.52 -6.37 -25.02
CA GLU A 298 10.02 -5.99 -23.69
C GLU A 298 9.19 -7.06 -22.97
N ASP A 299 8.76 -8.12 -23.65
CA ASP A 299 7.94 -9.17 -23.03
C ASP A 299 8.74 -9.95 -21.98
N PHE A 300 8.07 -10.41 -20.93
CA PHE A 300 8.65 -11.29 -19.92
C PHE A 300 7.81 -12.54 -19.80
N VAL A 301 8.44 -13.71 -19.84
CA VAL A 301 7.76 -14.99 -19.63
C VAL A 301 8.65 -15.92 -18.80
N LEU A 302 8.10 -16.46 -17.73
CA LEU A 302 8.73 -17.47 -16.90
C LEU A 302 7.72 -18.59 -16.66
N ILE A 303 8.07 -19.82 -17.02
CA ILE A 303 7.26 -21.02 -16.80
C ILE A 303 8.06 -21.96 -15.91
N ILE A 304 7.46 -22.33 -14.78
CA ILE A 304 8.07 -23.22 -13.78
C ILE A 304 7.10 -24.33 -13.40
N MET A 305 7.67 -25.49 -13.11
CA MET A 305 6.92 -26.67 -12.68
C MET A 305 7.82 -27.55 -11.82
N LYS A 306 7.31 -28.10 -10.72
CA LYS A 306 8.01 -29.12 -9.93
C LYS A 306 7.78 -30.52 -10.51
N TYR A 307 8.69 -31.44 -10.21
CA TYR A 307 8.61 -32.82 -10.71
C TYR A 307 7.28 -33.53 -10.37
N TYR A 308 6.79 -33.37 -9.13
CA TYR A 308 5.50 -33.97 -8.75
C TYR A 308 4.32 -33.30 -9.47
N GLN A 309 4.41 -32.01 -9.81
CA GLN A 309 3.36 -31.32 -10.56
C GLN A 309 3.28 -31.82 -12.00
N LYS A 310 4.42 -32.15 -12.61
CA LYS A 310 4.45 -32.86 -13.89
C LYS A 310 3.72 -34.21 -13.78
N SER A 311 4.05 -34.98 -12.75
CA SER A 311 3.41 -36.28 -12.51
C SER A 311 1.90 -36.15 -12.28
N MET A 312 1.45 -35.09 -11.62
CA MET A 312 0.02 -34.79 -11.48
C MET A 312 -0.59 -34.37 -12.80
N LEU A 313 0.03 -33.49 -13.58
CA LEU A 313 -0.48 -33.08 -14.88
C LEU A 313 -0.73 -34.26 -15.84
N GLU A 314 0.13 -35.29 -15.78
CA GLU A 314 0.02 -36.49 -16.59
C GLU A 314 -1.09 -37.46 -16.12
N LYS A 315 -1.38 -37.50 -14.81
CA LYS A 315 -2.26 -38.51 -14.20
C LYS A 315 -3.61 -37.96 -13.76
N PHE A 316 -3.61 -36.82 -13.10
CA PHE A 316 -4.76 -36.21 -12.44
C PHE A 316 -4.63 -34.67 -12.37
N VAL A 317 -5.51 -33.95 -13.05
CA VAL A 317 -5.65 -32.48 -12.86
C VAL A 317 -6.47 -32.15 -11.60
N LEU A 318 -7.19 -33.15 -11.08
CA LEU A 318 -7.98 -33.07 -9.85
C LEU A 318 -7.32 -33.93 -8.77
N ASP A 319 -7.22 -33.44 -7.54
CA ASP A 319 -6.72 -34.26 -6.43
C ASP A 319 -7.74 -35.31 -5.96
N ASP A 320 -7.39 -36.06 -4.91
CA ASP A 320 -8.24 -37.10 -4.33
C ASP A 320 -9.59 -36.57 -3.78
N MET A 321 -9.68 -35.25 -3.54
CA MET A 321 -10.87 -34.54 -3.08
C MET A 321 -11.66 -33.92 -4.24
N ARG A 322 -11.23 -34.15 -5.49
CA ARG A 322 -11.75 -33.54 -6.73
C ARG A 322 -11.54 -32.02 -6.81
N GLU A 323 -10.56 -31.48 -6.10
CA GLU A 323 -10.17 -30.07 -6.20
C GLU A 323 -9.09 -29.90 -7.28
N GLY A 324 -9.07 -28.74 -7.93
CA GLY A 324 -8.08 -28.45 -8.98
C GLY A 324 -6.67 -28.31 -8.41
N PHE A 325 -5.75 -29.17 -8.85
CA PHE A 325 -4.36 -29.10 -8.40
C PHE A 325 -3.52 -28.21 -9.34
N PRO A 326 -2.80 -27.20 -8.82
CA PRO A 326 -1.97 -26.34 -9.66
C PRO A 326 -0.77 -27.12 -10.19
N CYS A 327 -0.78 -27.38 -11.50
CA CYS A 327 0.24 -28.20 -12.15
C CYS A 327 1.37 -27.37 -12.79
N VAL A 328 1.07 -26.18 -13.32
CA VAL A 328 2.06 -25.35 -14.02
C VAL A 328 1.83 -23.90 -13.66
N PHE A 329 2.93 -23.16 -13.42
CA PHE A 329 2.88 -21.74 -13.17
C PHE A 329 3.54 -20.97 -14.31
N MET A 330 2.81 -20.02 -14.89
CA MET A 330 3.34 -19.05 -15.84
C MET A 330 3.25 -17.65 -15.23
N ILE A 331 4.38 -16.96 -15.20
CA ILE A 331 4.48 -15.55 -14.82
C ILE A 331 4.84 -14.78 -16.09
N SER A 332 4.01 -13.79 -16.43
CA SER A 332 4.22 -12.95 -17.59
C SER A 332 3.71 -11.53 -17.35
N ASN A 333 4.26 -10.56 -18.09
CA ASN A 333 3.79 -9.17 -18.07
C ASN A 333 2.65 -8.92 -19.07
N ARG A 334 2.20 -9.96 -19.79
CA ARG A 334 1.18 -9.90 -20.83
C ARG A 334 0.40 -11.20 -20.88
N VAL A 335 -0.92 -11.12 -21.04
CA VAL A 335 -1.79 -12.29 -21.21
C VAL A 335 -2.56 -12.14 -22.52
N ASP A 336 -2.22 -12.95 -23.51
CA ASP A 336 -2.95 -13.07 -24.78
C ASP A 336 -2.75 -14.46 -25.38
N GLU A 337 -3.41 -14.72 -26.51
CA GLU A 337 -3.37 -16.01 -27.18
C GLU A 337 -1.94 -16.45 -27.54
N ALA A 338 -1.06 -15.51 -27.91
CA ALA A 338 0.32 -15.84 -28.27
C ALA A 338 1.13 -16.32 -27.06
N VAL A 339 1.01 -15.64 -25.90
CA VAL A 339 1.70 -16.07 -24.67
C VAL A 339 1.13 -17.40 -24.16
N LEU A 340 -0.19 -17.60 -24.24
CA LEU A 340 -0.83 -18.84 -23.83
C LEU A 340 -0.46 -20.03 -24.72
N LYS A 341 -0.28 -19.82 -26.04
CA LYS A 341 0.26 -20.85 -26.94
C LYS A 341 1.65 -21.32 -26.51
N ILE A 342 2.51 -20.40 -26.03
CA ILE A 342 3.83 -20.78 -25.51
C ILE A 342 3.66 -21.71 -24.31
N LEU A 343 2.80 -21.37 -23.35
CA LEU A 343 2.52 -22.22 -22.20
C LEU A 343 2.06 -23.62 -22.63
N PHE A 344 1.05 -23.71 -23.48
CA PHE A 344 0.54 -25.01 -23.91
C PHE A 344 1.53 -25.78 -24.78
N SER A 345 2.32 -25.11 -25.62
CA SER A 345 3.40 -25.73 -26.40
C SER A 345 4.46 -26.36 -25.48
N GLN A 346 4.86 -25.66 -24.42
CA GLN A 346 5.80 -26.19 -23.44
C GLN A 346 5.22 -27.37 -22.65
N ILE A 347 3.94 -27.30 -22.27
CA ILE A 347 3.25 -28.43 -21.62
C ILE A 347 3.20 -29.64 -22.56
N ARG A 348 2.80 -29.43 -23.81
CA ARG A 348 2.74 -30.48 -24.84
C ARG A 348 4.10 -31.12 -25.07
N ALA A 349 5.18 -30.34 -25.07
CA ALA A 349 6.54 -30.87 -25.19
C ALA A 349 6.90 -31.80 -24.01
N LEU A 350 6.35 -31.56 -22.81
CA LEU A 350 6.64 -32.33 -21.61
C LEU A 350 5.75 -33.57 -21.42
N THR A 351 4.48 -33.49 -21.81
CA THR A 351 3.47 -34.53 -21.55
C THR A 351 2.90 -35.18 -22.81
N GLY A 352 3.16 -34.63 -23.98
CA GLY A 352 2.37 -34.88 -25.19
C GLY A 352 1.04 -34.11 -25.18
N PRO A 353 0.24 -34.22 -26.26
CA PRO A 353 -1.05 -33.54 -26.36
C PRO A 353 -2.06 -34.15 -25.39
N ILE A 354 -2.56 -33.32 -24.48
CA ILE A 354 -3.50 -33.73 -23.43
C ILE A 354 -4.90 -33.91 -24.04
N GLU A 355 -5.58 -34.99 -23.65
CA GLU A 355 -6.99 -35.23 -23.94
C GLU A 355 -7.83 -34.96 -22.69
N SER A 356 -8.73 -33.99 -22.78
CA SER A 356 -9.60 -33.60 -21.66
C SER A 356 -11.05 -33.63 -22.10
N LYS A 357 -11.94 -34.23 -21.29
CA LYS A 357 -13.39 -34.17 -21.54
C LYS A 357 -13.93 -32.74 -21.40
N VAL A 358 -13.40 -31.98 -20.45
CA VAL A 358 -13.86 -30.63 -20.09
C VAL A 358 -12.67 -29.69 -20.04
N PHE A 359 -12.78 -28.55 -20.70
CA PHE A 359 -11.86 -27.42 -20.55
C PHE A 359 -12.61 -26.25 -19.93
N MET A 360 -12.10 -25.77 -18.78
CA MET A 360 -12.69 -24.65 -18.05
C MET A 360 -11.69 -23.52 -17.94
N SER A 361 -12.04 -22.35 -18.47
CA SER A 361 -11.19 -21.14 -18.45
C SER A 361 -11.98 -19.93 -18.01
N ASP A 362 -11.38 -18.75 -18.04
CA ASP A 362 -12.15 -17.51 -18.00
C ASP A 362 -13.05 -17.37 -19.26
N MET A 363 -13.74 -16.23 -19.36
CA MET A 363 -14.62 -15.94 -20.50
C MET A 363 -13.89 -15.41 -21.74
N ALA A 364 -12.57 -15.17 -21.68
CA ALA A 364 -11.81 -14.69 -22.83
C ALA A 364 -11.49 -15.86 -23.79
N GLU A 365 -11.62 -15.60 -25.10
CA GLU A 365 -11.43 -16.65 -26.11
C GLU A 365 -9.97 -17.11 -26.24
N CYS A 366 -9.02 -16.25 -25.88
CA CYS A 366 -7.59 -16.52 -26.04
C CYS A 366 -7.12 -17.81 -25.36
N PHE A 367 -7.73 -18.20 -24.22
CA PHE A 367 -7.42 -19.45 -23.52
C PHE A 367 -7.84 -20.68 -24.32
N PHE A 368 -9.08 -20.69 -24.81
CA PHE A 368 -9.61 -21.81 -25.56
C PHE A 368 -8.96 -21.92 -26.95
N ASN A 369 -8.76 -20.78 -27.63
CA ASN A 369 -8.10 -20.76 -28.94
C ASN A 369 -6.65 -21.24 -28.85
N ALA A 370 -5.90 -20.80 -27.82
CA ALA A 370 -4.55 -21.29 -27.60
C ALA A 370 -4.53 -22.80 -27.28
N TRP A 371 -5.50 -23.29 -26.49
CA TRP A 371 -5.62 -24.73 -26.20
C TRP A 371 -5.84 -25.55 -27.47
N LEU A 372 -6.77 -25.16 -28.33
CA LEU A 372 -7.09 -25.90 -29.56
C LEU A 372 -5.91 -26.02 -30.54
N VAL A 373 -4.95 -25.10 -30.48
CA VAL A 373 -3.75 -25.15 -31.32
C VAL A 373 -2.76 -26.20 -30.83
N GLU A 374 -2.64 -26.41 -29.52
CA GLU A 374 -1.59 -27.25 -28.94
C GLU A 374 -2.09 -28.59 -28.37
N MET A 375 -3.38 -28.67 -28.03
CA MET A 375 -3.99 -29.79 -27.31
C MET A 375 -5.16 -30.36 -28.09
N LYS A 376 -5.68 -31.51 -27.64
CA LYS A 376 -6.87 -32.10 -28.27
C LYS A 376 -8.12 -31.30 -27.91
N GLN A 377 -9.04 -31.21 -28.86
CA GLN A 377 -10.32 -30.54 -28.65
C GLN A 377 -11.12 -31.23 -27.54
N PRO A 378 -11.52 -30.50 -26.48
CA PRO A 378 -12.34 -31.05 -25.42
C PRO A 378 -13.79 -31.24 -25.87
N THR A 379 -14.50 -32.17 -25.24
CA THR A 379 -15.94 -32.37 -25.49
C THR A 379 -16.77 -31.17 -25.03
N PHE A 380 -16.39 -30.56 -23.90
CA PHE A 380 -17.09 -29.42 -23.32
C PHE A 380 -16.13 -28.26 -23.06
N ARG A 381 -16.56 -27.06 -23.43
CA ARG A 381 -15.95 -25.79 -23.02
C ARG A 381 -16.86 -25.15 -21.98
N LEU A 382 -16.34 -24.94 -20.77
CA LEU A 382 -17.06 -24.30 -19.67
C LEU A 382 -16.37 -22.99 -19.28
N TYR A 383 -17.15 -22.06 -18.75
CA TYR A 383 -16.61 -20.89 -18.08
C TYR A 383 -16.40 -21.16 -16.60
N CYS A 384 -15.30 -20.65 -16.06
CA CYS A 384 -14.96 -20.72 -14.65
C CYS A 384 -16.04 -20.04 -13.82
N THR A 385 -16.63 -20.78 -12.88
CA THR A 385 -17.72 -20.33 -12.01
C THR A 385 -17.40 -19.02 -11.29
N TRP A 386 -16.15 -18.84 -10.84
CA TRP A 386 -15.70 -17.61 -10.20
C TRP A 386 -15.74 -16.40 -11.14
N HIS A 387 -15.35 -16.58 -12.41
CA HIS A 387 -15.37 -15.50 -13.40
C HIS A 387 -16.79 -15.14 -13.81
N VAL A 388 -17.67 -16.13 -13.93
CA VAL A 388 -19.11 -15.94 -14.17
C VAL A 388 -19.73 -15.16 -13.00
N ASP A 389 -19.52 -15.60 -11.76
CA ASP A 389 -20.00 -14.93 -10.54
C ASP A 389 -19.49 -13.49 -10.45
N ARG A 390 -18.20 -13.26 -10.73
CA ARG A 390 -17.61 -11.92 -10.75
C ARG A 390 -18.25 -11.02 -11.82
N ALA A 391 -18.50 -11.54 -13.02
CA ALA A 391 -19.15 -10.80 -14.10
C ALA A 391 -20.59 -10.42 -13.74
N TRP A 392 -21.32 -11.34 -13.12
CA TRP A 392 -22.66 -11.07 -12.61
C TRP A 392 -22.65 -10.02 -11.51
N ARG A 393 -21.76 -10.12 -10.52
CA ARG A 393 -21.61 -9.09 -9.46
C ARG A 393 -21.27 -7.72 -10.01
N LYS A 394 -20.44 -7.63 -11.04
CA LYS A 394 -20.14 -6.37 -11.72
C LYS A 394 -21.41 -5.77 -12.34
N ASN A 395 -22.23 -6.59 -12.97
CA ASN A 395 -23.49 -6.17 -13.58
C ASN A 395 -24.61 -5.90 -12.56
N LEU A 396 -24.58 -6.49 -11.35
CA LEU A 396 -25.56 -6.21 -10.30
C LEU A 396 -25.66 -4.73 -9.92
N THR A 397 -24.60 -3.95 -10.18
CA THR A 397 -24.60 -2.50 -9.98
C THR A 397 -25.65 -1.76 -10.82
N LYS A 398 -26.18 -2.39 -11.87
CA LYS A 398 -27.31 -1.90 -12.67
C LYS A 398 -28.64 -1.92 -11.90
N VAL A 399 -28.76 -2.76 -10.87
CA VAL A 399 -29.92 -2.77 -9.96
C VAL A 399 -29.73 -1.70 -8.90
N LYS A 400 -30.63 -0.70 -8.83
CA LYS A 400 -30.44 0.48 -7.97
C LYS A 400 -30.69 0.23 -6.48
N SER A 401 -31.66 -0.62 -6.13
CA SER A 401 -31.98 -0.97 -4.74
C SER A 401 -31.02 -2.03 -4.20
N LYS A 402 -30.50 -1.82 -2.98
CA LYS A 402 -29.63 -2.80 -2.31
C LYS A 402 -30.38 -4.06 -1.88
N GLU A 403 -31.64 -3.90 -1.49
CA GLU A 403 -32.53 -5.01 -1.13
C GLU A 403 -32.75 -5.91 -2.35
N LYS A 404 -33.11 -5.32 -3.49
CA LYS A 404 -33.26 -6.07 -4.75
C LYS A 404 -31.96 -6.66 -5.27
N GLN A 405 -30.82 -5.98 -5.11
CA GLN A 405 -29.51 -6.57 -5.43
C GLN A 405 -29.28 -7.87 -4.68
N ALA A 406 -29.63 -7.94 -3.39
CA ALA A 406 -29.47 -9.16 -2.58
C ALA A 406 -30.42 -10.28 -3.05
N GLU A 407 -31.66 -9.94 -3.40
CA GLU A 407 -32.64 -10.90 -3.94
C GLU A 407 -32.20 -11.47 -5.29
N VAL A 408 -31.84 -10.59 -6.24
CA VAL A 408 -31.35 -10.99 -7.57
C VAL A 408 -30.08 -11.83 -7.44
N TYR A 409 -29.14 -11.43 -6.57
CA TYR A 409 -27.93 -12.19 -6.34
C TYR A 409 -28.22 -13.60 -5.77
N LYS A 410 -29.20 -13.73 -4.87
CA LYS A 410 -29.62 -15.03 -4.35
C LYS A 410 -30.14 -15.93 -5.48
N ILE A 411 -30.95 -15.40 -6.38
CA ILE A 411 -31.52 -16.15 -7.52
C ILE A 411 -30.42 -16.64 -8.46
N ILE A 412 -29.53 -15.75 -8.91
CA ILE A 412 -28.45 -16.14 -9.83
C ILE A 412 -27.44 -17.09 -9.16
N ARG A 413 -27.22 -16.99 -7.84
CA ARG A 413 -26.42 -17.98 -7.11
C ARG A 413 -27.07 -19.35 -7.08
N THR A 414 -28.39 -19.44 -6.95
CA THR A 414 -29.11 -20.72 -7.09
C THR A 414 -28.90 -21.30 -8.49
N LEU A 415 -29.06 -20.48 -9.54
CA LEU A 415 -28.81 -20.89 -10.92
C LEU A 415 -27.38 -21.42 -11.15
N LEU A 416 -26.37 -20.79 -10.53
CA LEU A 416 -24.97 -21.23 -10.67
C LEU A 416 -24.69 -22.64 -10.12
N HIS A 417 -25.47 -23.09 -9.14
CA HIS A 417 -25.28 -24.40 -8.48
C HIS A 417 -26.27 -25.46 -8.95
N GLU A 418 -27.24 -25.09 -9.80
CA GLU A 418 -28.21 -26.04 -10.34
C GLU A 418 -27.51 -26.98 -11.33
N GLN A 419 -27.70 -28.28 -11.13
CA GLN A 419 -27.04 -29.34 -11.91
C GLN A 419 -28.01 -30.00 -12.89
N ASP A 420 -29.31 -29.91 -12.66
CA ASP A 420 -30.32 -30.42 -13.59
C ASP A 420 -30.61 -29.36 -14.67
N THR A 421 -30.38 -29.73 -15.94
CA THR A 421 -30.53 -28.80 -17.07
C THR A 421 -31.95 -28.28 -17.23
N LYS A 422 -32.98 -29.11 -17.00
CA LYS A 422 -34.38 -28.69 -17.16
C LYS A 422 -34.80 -27.80 -15.99
N ALA A 423 -34.37 -28.12 -14.78
CA ALA A 423 -34.60 -27.27 -13.61
C ALA A 423 -33.90 -25.91 -13.80
N PHE A 424 -32.67 -25.90 -14.31
CA PHE A 424 -31.95 -24.68 -14.64
C PHE A 424 -32.73 -23.83 -15.65
N GLU A 425 -33.16 -24.41 -16.77
CA GLU A 425 -33.94 -23.71 -17.80
C GLU A 425 -35.23 -23.11 -17.22
N ASN A 426 -35.99 -23.88 -16.44
CA ASN A 426 -37.22 -23.40 -15.82
C ASN A 426 -36.99 -22.26 -14.81
N ILE A 427 -35.97 -22.40 -13.95
CA ILE A 427 -35.63 -21.36 -12.97
C ILE A 427 -35.11 -20.12 -13.68
N PHE A 428 -34.33 -20.30 -14.75
CA PHE A 428 -33.73 -19.21 -15.51
C PHE A 428 -34.80 -18.41 -16.24
N GLU A 429 -35.68 -19.06 -17.00
CA GLU A 429 -36.78 -18.39 -17.71
C GLU A 429 -37.72 -17.65 -16.74
N SER A 430 -38.07 -18.29 -15.63
CA SER A 430 -38.87 -17.66 -14.57
C SER A 430 -38.18 -16.44 -13.97
N ALA A 431 -36.87 -16.56 -13.66
CA ALA A 431 -36.08 -15.47 -13.11
C ALA A 431 -35.95 -14.29 -14.07
N ILE A 432 -35.64 -14.54 -15.35
CA ILE A 432 -35.52 -13.50 -16.37
C ILE A 432 -36.86 -12.83 -16.63
N SER A 433 -37.97 -13.58 -16.66
CA SER A 433 -39.31 -13.00 -16.82
C SER A 433 -39.68 -12.09 -15.65
N GLN A 434 -39.38 -12.49 -14.41
CA GLN A 434 -39.63 -11.67 -13.22
C GLN A 434 -38.78 -10.41 -13.20
N MET A 435 -37.48 -10.53 -13.51
CA MET A 435 -36.57 -9.38 -13.52
C MET A 435 -36.87 -8.42 -14.67
N SER A 436 -37.27 -8.92 -15.83
CA SER A 436 -37.65 -8.07 -16.98
C SER A 436 -38.92 -7.27 -16.72
N ALA A 437 -39.84 -7.79 -15.90
CA ALA A 437 -41.10 -7.12 -15.55
C ALA A 437 -40.94 -6.00 -14.52
N ASP A 438 -39.82 -5.95 -13.80
CA ASP A 438 -39.54 -4.97 -12.76
C ASP A 438 -38.57 -3.89 -13.26
N GLU A 439 -39.02 -2.64 -13.26
CA GLU A 439 -38.25 -1.48 -13.74
C GLU A 439 -36.86 -1.35 -13.08
N GLN A 440 -36.72 -1.82 -11.83
CA GLN A 440 -35.45 -1.71 -11.10
C GLN A 440 -34.45 -2.82 -11.44
N THR A 441 -34.89 -3.92 -12.05
CA THR A 441 -34.04 -5.09 -12.37
C THR A 441 -33.96 -5.38 -13.86
N ASN A 442 -34.80 -4.76 -14.69
CA ASN A 442 -34.83 -4.91 -16.14
C ASN A 442 -33.47 -4.67 -16.82
N GLU A 443 -32.72 -3.64 -16.43
CA GLU A 443 -31.39 -3.38 -17.03
C GLU A 443 -30.39 -4.52 -16.75
N PHE A 444 -30.53 -5.19 -15.59
CA PHE A 444 -29.74 -6.38 -15.28
C PHE A 444 -30.24 -7.61 -16.04
N ALA A 445 -31.55 -7.75 -16.25
CA ALA A 445 -32.11 -8.84 -17.05
C ALA A 445 -31.56 -8.83 -18.49
N ASN A 446 -31.47 -7.64 -19.11
CA ASN A 446 -30.92 -7.45 -20.47
C ASN A 446 -29.42 -7.79 -20.63
N TYR A 447 -28.71 -8.08 -19.54
CA TYR A 447 -27.32 -8.56 -19.63
C TYR A 447 -27.23 -10.03 -20.04
N PHE A 448 -28.25 -10.83 -19.68
CA PHE A 448 -28.40 -12.22 -20.08
C PHE A 448 -29.08 -12.29 -21.45
#